data_AF-A0AAD1ZMP2-F1
#
_entry.id   AF-A0AAD1ZMP2-F1
#
_cell.length_a   1.000
_cell.length_b   1.000
_cell.length_c   1.000
_cell.angle_alpha   90.00
_cell.angle_beta   90.00
_cell.angle_gamma   90.00
#
_symmetry.space_group_name_H-M   'P 1'
#
loop_
_entity.id
_entity.type
_entity.pdbx_description
1 polymer ?
#
loop_
_entity_poly.entity_id
_entity_poly.type
_entity_poly.pdbx_seq_one_letter_code
_entity_poly.pdbx_strand_id
1 'polypeptide(L)'
;MLTFPGNIVWTNISVHSCAYQDIIFYNGKFYVADVHGVVCGFDDANGPKATVIAPAPIETNDLYQKYLAESLGHLLLVSLVRKGLLFDDDDAEEDGEEEEDRDDNDEDKGDVDSNDNVDEVEDVKDSGNKEEGKES
;
A
#
# COMPACT_ATOMS: atom_id res chain seq x y z
N MET A 1 17.46 36.15 -10.21
CA MET A 1 16.84 34.86 -9.83
C MET A 1 15.49 35.20 -9.21
N LEU A 2 14.36 34.76 -9.79
CA LEU A 2 13.05 35.05 -9.22
C LEU A 2 12.85 34.18 -7.97
N THR A 3 12.77 34.82 -6.81
CA THR A 3 12.46 34.18 -5.54
C THR A 3 10.95 34.12 -5.36
N PHE A 4 10.36 32.95 -5.61
CA PHE A 4 8.97 32.68 -5.23
C PHE A 4 8.92 32.33 -3.74
N PRO A 5 7.90 32.78 -2.98
CA PRO A 5 7.81 32.52 -1.55
C PRO A 5 7.95 31.03 -1.18
N GLY A 6 7.36 30.14 -2.00
CA GLY A 6 7.45 28.69 -1.84
C GLY A 6 8.84 28.08 -1.98
N ASN A 7 9.83 28.85 -2.50
CA ASN A 7 11.22 28.39 -2.59
C ASN A 7 12.06 28.78 -1.34
N ILE A 8 11.47 29.53 -0.40
CA ILE A 8 12.20 30.11 0.75
C ILE A 8 11.59 29.65 2.07
N VAL A 9 10.26 29.57 2.16
CA VAL A 9 9.56 29.24 3.41
C VAL A 9 8.44 28.25 3.14
N TRP A 10 8.45 27.15 3.89
CA TRP A 10 7.37 26.19 3.96
C TRP A 10 6.61 26.38 5.27
N THR A 11 5.27 26.43 5.20
CA THR A 11 4.41 26.56 6.39
C THR A 11 3.66 25.26 6.60
N ASN A 12 3.84 24.65 7.77
CA ASN A 12 3.04 23.50 8.17
C ASN A 12 1.65 23.96 8.58
N ILE A 13 0.63 23.26 8.08
CA ILE A 13 -0.75 23.52 8.42
C ILE A 13 -1.19 22.48 9.44
N SER A 14 -1.81 22.92 10.54
CA SER A 14 -2.40 22.01 11.51
C SER A 14 -3.68 21.41 10.93
N VAL A 15 -3.69 20.09 10.81
CA VAL A 15 -4.73 19.32 10.12
C VAL A 15 -5.07 18.03 10.87
N HIS A 16 -6.24 17.47 10.55
CA HIS A 16 -6.77 16.26 11.17
C HIS A 16 -6.35 14.97 10.44
N SER A 17 -5.91 15.07 9.18
CA SER A 17 -5.54 13.93 8.33
C SER A 17 -4.05 13.96 7.97
N CYS A 18 -3.46 12.78 7.80
CA CYS A 18 -2.04 12.61 7.45
C CYS A 18 -1.80 12.23 5.97
N ALA A 19 -2.85 12.00 5.19
CA ALA A 19 -2.75 11.57 3.79
C ALA A 19 -3.76 12.30 2.89
N TYR A 20 -3.25 13.08 1.94
CA TYR A 20 -4.04 13.86 0.99
C TYR A 20 -3.93 13.30 -0.42
N GLN A 21 -5.04 13.29 -1.15
CA GLN A 21 -5.10 12.78 -2.53
C GLN A 21 -5.19 13.89 -3.57
N ASP A 22 -5.79 15.04 -3.23
CA ASP A 22 -5.90 16.17 -4.16
C ASP A 22 -5.96 17.52 -3.44
N ILE A 23 -5.58 18.58 -4.15
CA ILE A 23 -5.62 19.98 -3.74
C ILE A 23 -6.09 20.87 -4.89
N ILE A 24 -6.97 21.82 -4.60
CA ILE A 24 -7.44 22.81 -5.58
C ILE A 24 -7.52 24.20 -4.97
N PHE A 25 -7.29 25.23 -5.80
CA PHE A 25 -7.61 26.62 -5.45
C PHE A 25 -8.95 27.01 -6.10
N TYR A 26 -9.93 27.35 -5.28
CA TYR A 26 -11.29 27.64 -5.72
C TYR A 26 -11.87 28.79 -4.87
N ASN A 27 -12.58 29.74 -5.47
CA ASN A 27 -13.18 30.90 -4.78
C ASN A 27 -12.25 31.60 -3.76
N GLY A 28 -10.98 31.77 -4.12
CA GLY A 28 -10.01 32.50 -3.29
C GLY A 28 -9.42 31.69 -2.13
N LYS A 29 -9.72 30.39 -2.00
CA LYS A 29 -9.21 29.53 -0.93
C LYS A 29 -8.66 28.21 -1.47
N PHE A 30 -7.76 27.61 -0.71
CA PHE A 30 -7.30 26.25 -0.97
C PHE A 30 -8.24 25.24 -0.31
N TYR A 31 -8.50 24.16 -1.03
CA TYR A 31 -9.21 23.00 -0.52
C TYR A 31 -8.40 21.74 -0.77
N VAL A 32 -8.45 20.81 0.17
CA VAL A 32 -7.81 19.50 0.07
C VAL A 32 -8.82 18.40 0.35
N ALA A 33 -8.68 17.30 -0.35
CA ALA A 33 -9.38 16.06 -0.06
C ALA A 33 -8.39 15.06 0.52
N ASP A 34 -8.74 14.47 1.65
CA ASP A 34 -7.97 13.39 2.24
C ASP A 34 -8.31 12.01 1.64
N VAL A 35 -7.55 10.99 2.02
CA VAL A 35 -7.76 9.62 1.53
C VAL A 35 -9.15 9.05 1.86
N HIS A 36 -9.78 9.51 2.94
CA HIS A 36 -11.11 9.09 3.35
C HIS A 36 -12.22 9.88 2.63
N GLY A 37 -11.88 10.95 1.91
CA GLY A 37 -12.84 11.83 1.23
C GLY A 37 -13.38 12.94 2.12
N VAL A 38 -12.74 13.22 3.26
CA VAL A 38 -13.01 14.44 4.02
C VAL A 38 -12.40 15.63 3.28
N VAL A 39 -13.20 16.69 3.08
CA VAL A 39 -12.75 17.91 2.42
C VAL A 39 -12.48 18.97 3.47
N CYS A 40 -11.28 19.56 3.41
CA CYS A 40 -10.88 20.68 4.24
C CYS A 40 -10.67 21.94 3.43
N GLY A 41 -11.03 23.09 4.02
CA GLY A 41 -10.68 24.41 3.53
C GLY A 41 -9.61 25.05 4.42
N PHE A 42 -8.75 25.85 3.80
CA PHE A 42 -7.74 26.66 4.48
C PHE A 42 -8.13 28.13 4.48
N ASP A 43 -8.01 28.76 5.65
CA ASP A 43 -8.30 30.18 5.85
C ASP A 43 -7.07 30.87 6.44
N ASP A 44 -6.31 31.57 5.61
CA ASP A 44 -5.08 32.27 6.01
C ASP A 44 -5.34 33.42 6.99
N ALA A 45 -6.53 34.03 6.92
CA ALA A 45 -6.96 35.13 7.77
C ALA A 45 -6.89 34.81 9.28
N ASN A 46 -7.06 33.54 9.66
CA ASN A 46 -7.05 33.09 11.06
C ASN A 46 -5.81 32.23 11.41
N GLY A 47 -4.78 32.28 10.56
CA GLY A 47 -3.56 31.47 10.67
C GLY A 47 -3.62 30.15 9.90
N PRO A 48 -2.52 29.39 9.84
CA PRO A 48 -2.42 28.17 9.03
C PRO A 48 -3.16 27.01 9.69
N LYS A 49 -4.49 27.00 9.59
CA LYS A 49 -5.36 25.95 10.11
C LYS A 49 -6.30 25.43 9.02
N ALA A 50 -6.43 24.11 8.92
CA ALA A 50 -7.49 23.49 8.14
C ALA A 50 -8.79 23.40 8.94
N THR A 51 -9.90 23.56 8.25
CA THR A 51 -11.24 23.31 8.78
C THR A 51 -11.96 22.31 7.89
N VAL A 52 -12.60 21.31 8.49
CA VAL A 52 -13.45 20.37 7.76
C VAL A 52 -14.66 21.14 7.24
N ILE A 53 -14.85 21.12 5.92
CA ILE A 53 -15.98 21.77 5.26
C ILE A 53 -17.03 20.77 4.77
N ALA A 54 -16.62 19.52 4.54
CA ALA A 54 -17.51 18.41 4.21
C ALA A 54 -16.95 17.10 4.78
N PRO A 55 -17.79 16.29 5.46
CA PRO A 55 -17.38 14.96 5.88
C PRO A 55 -17.25 14.03 4.67
N ALA A 56 -16.62 12.87 4.89
CA ALA A 56 -16.58 11.81 3.90
C ALA A 56 -18.00 11.34 3.52
N PRO A 57 -18.33 11.20 2.22
CA PRO A 57 -19.54 10.52 1.78
C PRO A 57 -19.64 9.08 2.32
N ILE A 58 -20.85 8.57 2.54
CA ILE A 58 -21.09 7.26 3.18
C ILE A 58 -20.44 6.09 2.40
N GLU A 59 -20.33 6.20 1.08
CA GLU A 59 -19.87 5.14 0.18
C GLU A 59 -18.42 5.33 -0.29
N THR A 60 -17.61 6.11 0.43
CA THR A 60 -16.20 6.26 0.07
C THR A 60 -15.40 5.02 0.40
N ASN A 61 -14.67 4.52 -0.59
CA ASN A 61 -13.62 3.52 -0.39
C ASN A 61 -12.24 4.23 -0.42
N ASP A 62 -11.38 3.91 0.54
CA ASP A 62 -10.02 4.46 0.62
C ASP A 62 -9.16 4.11 -0.60
N LEU A 63 -9.46 3.00 -1.29
CA LEU A 63 -8.81 2.57 -2.53
C LEU A 63 -9.20 3.41 -3.75
N TYR A 64 -10.31 4.16 -3.67
CA TYR A 64 -10.71 5.03 -4.77
C TYR A 64 -9.85 6.28 -4.77
N GLN A 65 -9.36 6.61 -5.95
CA GLN A 65 -8.65 7.87 -6.17
C GLN A 65 -9.67 9.00 -6.14
N LYS A 66 -9.44 9.99 -5.29
CA LYS A 66 -10.32 11.14 -5.13
C LYS A 66 -9.71 12.37 -5.80
N TYR A 67 -10.58 13.16 -6.40
CA TYR A 67 -10.25 14.41 -7.07
C TYR A 67 -11.22 15.51 -6.65
N LEU A 68 -10.70 16.72 -6.51
CA LEU A 68 -11.49 17.92 -6.39
C LEU A 68 -11.62 18.56 -7.76
N ALA A 69 -12.85 18.75 -8.22
CA ALA A 69 -13.14 19.32 -9.52
C ALA A 69 -14.09 20.51 -9.36
N GLU A 70 -13.81 21.59 -10.09
CA GLU A 70 -14.77 22.66 -10.28
C GLU A 70 -15.65 22.34 -11.49
N SER A 71 -16.96 22.44 -11.33
CA SER A 71 -17.92 22.32 -12.43
C SER A 71 -19.15 23.18 -12.17
N LEU A 72 -19.52 24.00 -13.16
CA LEU A 72 -20.69 24.90 -13.09
C LEU A 72 -20.70 25.82 -11.86
N GLY A 73 -19.52 26.25 -11.41
CA GLY A 73 -19.36 27.06 -10.23
C GLY A 73 -19.51 26.29 -8.92
N HIS A 74 -19.49 24.96 -8.93
CA HIS A 74 -19.53 24.11 -7.75
C HIS A 74 -18.21 23.36 -7.57
N LEU A 75 -17.79 23.19 -6.32
CA LEU A 75 -16.69 22.31 -5.95
C LEU A 75 -17.24 20.90 -5.69
N LEU A 76 -16.73 19.93 -6.44
CA LEU A 76 -17.16 18.54 -6.42
C LEU A 76 -16.02 17.64 -5.94
N LEU A 77 -16.35 16.64 -5.13
CA LEU A 77 -15.47 15.52 -4.83
C LEU A 77 -15.84 14.36 -5.76
N VAL A 78 -14.92 13.98 -6.65
CA VAL A 78 -15.09 12.89 -7.61
C VAL A 78 -14.25 11.70 -7.16
N SER A 79 -14.88 10.54 -7.01
CA SER A 79 -14.19 9.28 -6.72
C SER A 79 -14.07 8.45 -8.00
N LEU A 80 -12.85 8.03 -8.33
CA LEU A 80 -12.56 7.20 -9.49
C LEU A 80 -12.08 5.81 -9.05
N VAL A 81 -12.79 4.79 -9.50
CA VAL A 81 -12.36 3.39 -9.38
C VAL A 81 -11.34 3.11 -10.49
N ARG A 82 -10.08 2.82 -10.11
CA ARG A 82 -9.08 2.35 -11.08
C ARG A 82 -9.21 0.84 -11.21
N LYS A 83 -9.60 0.38 -12.42
CA LYS A 83 -9.62 -1.04 -12.75
C LYS A 83 -8.19 -1.59 -12.62
N GLY A 84 -7.96 -2.49 -11.66
CA GLY A 84 -6.64 -3.05 -11.32
C GLY A 84 -6.27 -3.02 -9.82
N LEU A 85 -7.02 -2.33 -8.96
CA LEU A 85 -6.87 -2.39 -7.49
C LEU A 85 -7.99 -3.18 -6.79
N LEU A 86 -9.01 -3.58 -7.55
CA LEU A 86 -9.95 -4.60 -7.13
C LEU A 86 -9.26 -5.91 -7.43
N PHE A 87 -8.77 -6.59 -6.39
CA PHE A 87 -8.42 -8.00 -6.53
C PHE A 87 -9.72 -8.69 -6.94
N ASP A 88 -9.77 -9.19 -8.18
CA ASP A 88 -10.81 -10.10 -8.60
C ASP A 88 -10.57 -11.38 -7.78
N ASP A 89 -11.23 -11.50 -6.62
CA ASP A 89 -11.26 -12.69 -5.76
C ASP A 89 -12.09 -13.82 -6.43
N ASP A 90 -11.87 -14.06 -7.72
CA ASP A 90 -12.60 -15.04 -8.53
C ASP A 90 -11.81 -16.35 -8.73
N ASP A 91 -10.70 -16.57 -8.00
CA ASP A 91 -9.99 -17.87 -7.96
C ASP A 91 -10.49 -18.75 -6.80
N ALA A 92 -11.82 -18.84 -6.63
CA ALA A 92 -12.45 -19.84 -5.77
C ALA A 92 -13.14 -20.92 -6.62
N GLU A 93 -12.65 -22.15 -6.43
CA GLU A 93 -13.24 -23.45 -6.80
C GLU A 93 -13.05 -23.97 -8.25
N GLU A 94 -11.96 -24.70 -8.48
CA GLU A 94 -12.01 -25.91 -9.32
C GLU A 94 -11.51 -27.10 -8.49
N ASP A 95 -12.42 -27.60 -7.64
CA ASP A 95 -12.34 -28.92 -7.04
C ASP A 95 -12.67 -29.94 -8.16
N GLY A 96 -11.63 -30.56 -8.72
CA GLY A 96 -11.71 -31.53 -9.80
C GLY A 96 -10.85 -32.74 -9.44
N GLU A 97 -11.52 -33.77 -8.95
CA GLU A 97 -10.99 -34.97 -8.31
C GLU A 97 -9.94 -35.75 -9.13
N GLU A 98 -9.11 -36.48 -8.39
CA GLU A 98 -7.99 -37.33 -8.79
C GLU A 98 -8.39 -38.46 -9.76
N GLU A 99 -7.66 -38.65 -10.87
CA GLU A 99 -7.68 -39.91 -11.64
C GLU A 99 -6.30 -40.59 -11.48
N GLU A 100 -6.24 -41.59 -10.59
CA GLU A 100 -5.13 -42.54 -10.49
C GLU A 100 -5.15 -43.50 -11.70
N ASP A 101 -4.47 -43.15 -12.78
CA ASP A 101 -4.14 -44.13 -13.82
C ASP A 101 -2.97 -44.99 -13.37
N ARG A 102 -3.31 -46.14 -12.77
CA ARG A 102 -2.40 -47.26 -12.55
C ARG A 102 -2.13 -47.95 -13.88
N ASP A 103 -0.90 -47.87 -14.37
CA ASP A 103 -0.40 -48.80 -15.39
C ASP A 103 0.76 -49.61 -14.80
N ASP A 104 0.39 -50.80 -14.33
CA ASP A 104 1.30 -51.89 -13.98
C ASP A 104 2.05 -52.35 -15.24
N ASN A 105 3.38 -52.26 -15.25
CA ASN A 105 4.15 -53.24 -16.00
C ASN A 105 5.49 -53.57 -15.33
N ASP A 106 5.64 -54.86 -15.11
CA ASP A 106 6.61 -55.56 -14.31
C ASP A 106 7.98 -55.75 -14.99
N GLU A 107 9.01 -55.87 -14.14
CA GLU A 107 10.24 -56.65 -14.28
C GLU A 107 11.33 -56.26 -15.32
N ASP A 108 12.49 -55.83 -14.81
CA ASP A 108 13.73 -56.58 -15.06
C ASP A 108 14.73 -56.44 -13.89
N LYS A 109 15.36 -57.57 -13.55
CA LYS A 109 16.25 -57.78 -12.41
C LYS A 109 17.69 -57.51 -12.78
N GLY A 110 18.39 -56.76 -11.94
CA GLY A 110 19.85 -56.65 -11.96
C GLY A 110 20.42 -56.56 -10.55
N ASP A 111 20.51 -57.71 -9.88
CA ASP A 111 21.39 -57.90 -8.71
C ASP A 111 22.85 -57.77 -9.13
N VAL A 112 23.64 -56.87 -8.51
CA VAL A 112 24.98 -57.20 -7.97
C VAL A 112 25.44 -56.17 -6.91
N ASP A 113 25.28 -56.57 -5.65
CA ASP A 113 26.30 -56.69 -4.59
C ASP A 113 27.16 -55.49 -4.12
N SER A 114 26.86 -55.09 -2.89
CA SER A 114 27.75 -54.78 -1.74
C SER A 114 29.04 -53.98 -1.92
N ASN A 115 29.17 -52.88 -1.17
CA ASN A 115 30.03 -52.91 0.01
C ASN A 115 29.78 -51.74 0.97
N ASP A 116 29.70 -52.08 2.26
CA ASP A 116 29.68 -51.21 3.42
C ASP A 116 30.91 -50.29 3.48
N ASN A 117 30.72 -49.05 3.94
CA ASN A 117 31.47 -48.63 5.13
C ASN A 117 30.80 -47.45 5.85
N VAL A 118 30.61 -47.69 7.13
CA VAL A 118 30.20 -46.80 8.21
C VAL A 118 31.33 -45.80 8.48
N ASP A 119 31.01 -44.54 8.77
CA ASP A 119 31.48 -43.95 10.03
C ASP A 119 30.71 -42.66 10.37
N GLU A 120 30.20 -42.66 11.59
CA GLU A 120 29.74 -41.50 12.34
C GLU A 120 30.91 -40.54 12.57
N VAL A 121 30.66 -39.24 12.67
CA VAL A 121 31.05 -38.45 13.85
C VAL A 121 30.40 -37.07 13.84
N GLU A 122 29.96 -36.70 15.03
CA GLU A 122 29.40 -35.42 15.44
C GLU A 122 30.42 -34.26 15.38
N ASP A 123 29.92 -33.02 15.34
CA ASP A 123 30.35 -31.97 16.30
C ASP A 123 29.51 -30.68 16.15
N VAL A 124 28.44 -30.62 16.95
CA VAL A 124 28.23 -29.68 18.07
C VAL A 124 28.95 -28.29 18.05
N LYS A 125 28.11 -27.24 18.11
CA LYS A 125 28.25 -25.92 18.83
C LYS A 125 29.19 -24.85 18.23
N ASP A 126 29.02 -23.54 18.46
CA ASP A 126 28.07 -22.69 19.20
C ASP A 126 28.47 -21.21 18.96
N SER A 127 27.50 -20.32 19.21
CA SER A 127 27.57 -18.92 19.68
C SER A 127 28.55 -17.89 19.09
N GLY A 128 28.02 -16.67 18.90
CA GLY A 128 28.87 -15.48 18.78
C GLY A 128 28.20 -14.19 18.36
N ASN A 129 27.15 -13.75 19.06
CA ASN A 129 26.62 -12.39 18.97
C ASN A 129 27.66 -11.37 19.49
N LYS A 130 27.85 -10.22 18.82
CA LYS A 130 28.07 -8.92 19.49
C LYS A 130 28.00 -7.72 18.55
N GLU A 131 27.12 -6.82 18.96
CA GLU A 131 26.88 -5.46 18.51
C GLU A 131 28.02 -4.48 18.86
N GLU A 132 27.82 -3.27 18.31
CA GLU A 132 28.24 -1.93 18.76
C GLU A 132 29.62 -1.41 18.35
N GLY A 133 29.57 -0.48 17.39
CA GLY A 133 30.56 0.57 17.21
C GLY A 133 29.86 1.94 17.18
N LYS A 134 29.92 2.67 18.29
CA LYS A 134 29.74 4.12 18.39
C LYS A 134 31.13 4.76 18.43
N GLU A 135 31.39 5.72 17.56
CA GLU A 135 32.44 6.75 17.61
C GLU A 135 32.15 7.69 16.42
N SER A 136 32.19 9.01 16.46
CA SER A 136 32.55 10.02 17.47
C SER A 136 31.79 11.31 17.11
#